data_AF-A0A8X6H7A2-F1
#
_entry.id   AF-A0A8X6H7A2-F1
#
_cell.length_a   1.000
_cell.length_b   1.000
_cell.length_c   1.000
_cell.angle_alpha   90.00
_cell.angle_beta   90.00
_cell.angle_gamma   90.00
#
_symmetry.space_group_name_H-M   'P 1'
#
loop_
_entity.id
_entity.type
_entity.pdbx_description
1 polymer ?
#
loop_
_entity_poly.entity_id
_entity_poly.type
_entity_poly.pdbx_seq_one_letter_code
_entity_poly.pdbx_strand_id
1 'polypeptide(L)'
;MGFHDPDVSIPIGGADFLAHFGLIVDLKRRQLIDTLTNFSSLGNLRRNNQLHIKTVSKNYIYSDILKQFPDLTNPSIHNEIVKHDTVHFFETKGQPVHAKGRRLRPELYEQTKKELEYMMEQGIGRPSKSN
;
A
#
# COMPACT_ATOMS: atom_id res chain seq x y z
N MET A 1 -15.68 -3.77 -3.62
CA MET A 1 -17.09 -3.38 -3.92
C MET A 1 -17.64 -4.51 -4.76
N GLY A 2 -18.65 -5.25 -4.28
CA GLY A 2 -19.11 -6.48 -4.93
C GLY A 2 -20.59 -6.37 -5.31
N PHE A 3 -20.92 -6.86 -6.50
CA PHE A 3 -22.31 -7.08 -6.93
C PHE A 3 -22.76 -8.44 -6.40
N HIS A 4 -24.00 -8.51 -5.93
CA HIS A 4 -24.55 -9.70 -5.28
C HIS A 4 -25.72 -10.23 -6.10
N ASP A 5 -25.64 -11.48 -6.50
CA ASP A 5 -26.79 -12.33 -6.81
C ASP A 5 -27.33 -12.91 -5.48
N PRO A 6 -28.64 -13.10 -5.28
CA PRO A 6 -29.18 -13.49 -3.98
C PRO A 6 -28.77 -14.90 -3.51
N ASP A 7 -28.16 -15.72 -4.36
CA ASP A 7 -27.87 -17.13 -4.09
C ASP A 7 -26.37 -17.44 -3.86
N VAL A 8 -25.50 -16.42 -3.77
CA VAL A 8 -24.06 -16.64 -3.55
C VAL A 8 -23.51 -15.77 -2.41
N SER A 9 -23.03 -16.44 -1.35
CA SER A 9 -22.50 -15.86 -0.10
C SER A 9 -21.14 -15.15 -0.26
N ILE A 10 -20.51 -15.26 -1.42
CA ILE A 10 -19.21 -14.65 -1.74
C ILE A 10 -19.43 -13.68 -2.91
N PRO A 11 -19.11 -12.38 -2.79
CA PRO A 11 -19.26 -11.45 -3.91
C PRO A 11 -18.43 -11.95 -5.11
N ILE A 12 -19.10 -12.24 -6.22
CA ILE A 12 -18.50 -12.84 -7.42
C ILE A 12 -17.83 -11.77 -8.28
N GLY A 13 -16.63 -12.10 -8.77
CA GLY A 13 -15.95 -11.49 -9.92
C GLY A 13 -15.06 -10.32 -9.54
N GLY A 14 -13.74 -10.51 -9.60
CA GLY A 14 -12.82 -9.38 -9.58
C GLY A 14 -13.02 -8.49 -10.82
N ALA A 15 -12.16 -7.48 -10.96
CA ALA A 15 -12.19 -6.61 -12.15
C ALA A 15 -11.99 -7.39 -13.47
N ASP A 16 -11.40 -8.59 -13.40
CA ASP A 16 -11.22 -9.54 -14.50
C ASP A 16 -12.54 -10.06 -15.07
N PHE A 17 -13.52 -10.38 -14.22
CA PHE A 17 -14.86 -10.80 -14.66
C PHE A 17 -15.58 -9.64 -15.39
N LEU A 18 -15.53 -8.44 -14.80
CA LEU A 18 -16.13 -7.25 -15.40
C LEU A 18 -15.51 -6.94 -16.77
N ALA A 19 -14.18 -7.06 -16.87
CA ALA A 19 -13.46 -6.86 -18.13
C ALA A 19 -13.81 -7.94 -19.17
N HIS A 20 -13.89 -9.21 -18.77
CA HIS A 20 -14.21 -10.31 -19.68
C HIS A 20 -15.60 -10.17 -20.33
N PHE A 21 -16.60 -9.74 -19.55
CA PHE A 21 -17.98 -9.58 -20.02
C PHE A 21 -18.33 -8.16 -20.48
N GLY A 22 -17.36 -7.23 -20.53
CA GLY A 22 -17.62 -5.85 -20.96
C GLY A 22 -18.59 -5.08 -20.06
N LEU A 23 -18.57 -5.36 -18.76
CA LEU A 23 -19.46 -4.75 -17.78
C LEU A 23 -18.81 -3.51 -17.14
N ILE A 24 -19.53 -2.38 -17.13
CA ILE A 24 -19.12 -1.12 -16.50
C ILE A 24 -19.95 -0.86 -15.25
N VAL A 25 -19.27 -0.44 -14.18
CA VAL A 25 -19.87 -0.09 -12.90
C VAL A 25 -20.05 1.43 -12.80
N ASP A 26 -21.30 1.92 -12.92
CA ASP A 26 -21.64 3.33 -12.66
C ASP A 26 -22.07 3.52 -11.20
N LEU A 27 -21.13 4.00 -10.39
CA LEU A 27 -21.37 4.27 -8.97
C LEU A 27 -22.28 5.47 -8.72
N LYS A 28 -22.27 6.45 -9.62
CA LYS A 28 -23.06 7.68 -9.48
C LYS A 28 -24.54 7.38 -9.69
N ARG A 29 -24.85 6.57 -10.71
CA ARG A 29 -26.22 6.14 -11.03
C ARG A 29 -26.64 4.85 -10.35
N ARG A 30 -25.71 4.17 -9.65
CA ARG A 30 -25.90 2.86 -9.01
C ARG A 30 -26.38 1.83 -10.03
N GLN A 31 -25.66 1.70 -11.13
CA GLN A 31 -26.01 0.81 -12.24
C GLN A 31 -24.82 -0.03 -12.69
N LEU A 32 -25.10 -1.23 -13.15
CA LEU A 32 -24.18 -2.07 -13.91
C LEU A 32 -24.62 -2.01 -15.37
N ILE A 33 -23.72 -1.59 -16.26
CA ILE A 33 -23.97 -1.36 -17.67
C ILE A 33 -23.25 -2.45 -18.46
N ASP A 34 -23.97 -3.18 -19.31
CA ASP A 34 -23.38 -4.06 -20.30
C ASP A 34 -23.08 -3.27 -21.57
N THR A 35 -21.79 -3.15 -21.92
CA THR A 35 -21.35 -2.39 -23.10
C THR A 35 -21.63 -3.10 -24.41
N LEU A 36 -21.85 -4.42 -24.39
CA LEU A 36 -22.14 -5.20 -25.59
C LEU A 36 -23.61 -5.04 -26.01
N THR A 37 -24.51 -4.99 -25.04
CA THR A 37 -25.96 -4.96 -25.28
C THR A 37 -26.61 -3.60 -24.98
N ASN A 38 -25.87 -2.66 -24.36
CA ASN A 38 -26.37 -1.39 -23.83
C ASN A 38 -27.49 -1.54 -22.78
N PHE A 39 -27.70 -2.75 -22.22
CA PHE A 39 -28.61 -2.92 -21.10
C PHE A 39 -27.98 -2.46 -19.80
N SER A 40 -28.82 -1.89 -18.93
CA SER A 40 -28.40 -1.46 -17.59
C SER A 40 -29.28 -2.10 -16.53
N SER A 41 -28.64 -2.61 -15.49
CA SER A 41 -29.31 -3.15 -14.30
C SER A 41 -29.03 -2.26 -13.09
N LEU A 42 -30.05 -2.01 -12.28
CA LEU A 42 -29.90 -1.25 -11.03
C LEU A 42 -29.10 -2.07 -10.01
N GLY A 43 -28.01 -1.50 -9.54
CA GLY A 43 -27.16 -2.05 -8.50
C GLY A 43 -27.60 -1.61 -7.10
N ASN A 44 -27.65 -2.55 -6.17
CA ASN A 44 -27.85 -2.24 -4.76
C ASN A 44 -26.50 -2.02 -4.07
N LEU A 45 -26.30 -0.80 -3.56
CA LEU A 45 -25.13 -0.50 -2.74
C LEU A 45 -25.32 -1.12 -1.34
N ARG A 46 -24.64 -2.22 -1.06
CA ARG A 46 -24.57 -2.79 0.29
C ARG A 46 -23.26 -2.40 0.97
N ARG A 47 -23.36 -1.88 2.19
CA ARG A 47 -22.20 -1.77 3.09
C ARG A 47 -21.80 -3.18 3.49
N ASN A 48 -20.72 -3.67 2.90
CA ASN A 48 -20.15 -4.95 3.29
C ASN A 48 -19.27 -4.74 4.52
N ASN A 49 -19.48 -5.50 5.59
CA ASN A 49 -18.61 -5.47 6.77
C ASN A 49 -17.33 -6.29 6.50
N GLN A 50 -16.67 -5.97 5.39
CA GLN A 50 -15.52 -6.72 4.91
C GLN A 50 -14.36 -6.52 5.88
N LEU A 51 -13.81 -7.63 6.39
CA LEU A 51 -12.62 -7.64 7.24
C LEU A 51 -11.47 -6.96 6.49
N HIS A 52 -11.18 -5.72 6.86
CA HIS A 52 -9.96 -5.03 6.45
C HIS A 52 -8.93 -5.19 7.56
N ILE A 53 -7.67 -5.41 7.18
CA ILE A 53 -6.55 -5.25 8.10
C ILE A 53 -6.55 -3.79 8.52
N LYS A 54 -6.75 -3.54 9.81
CA LYS A 54 -6.69 -2.22 10.41
C LYS A 54 -5.50 -2.19 11.35
N THR A 55 -4.73 -1.11 11.33
CA THR A 55 -3.65 -0.92 12.31
C THR A 55 -4.19 -0.86 13.75
N VAL A 56 -5.45 -0.43 13.93
CA VAL A 56 -6.11 -0.34 15.23
C VAL A 56 -7.44 -1.09 15.23
N SER A 57 -7.64 -1.97 16.20
CA SER A 57 -8.93 -2.60 16.45
C SER A 57 -9.92 -1.59 17.04
N LYS A 58 -11.14 -1.53 16.48
CA LYS A 58 -12.19 -0.60 16.94
C LYS A 58 -12.63 -0.84 18.39
N ASN A 59 -12.44 -2.06 18.91
CA ASN A 59 -12.90 -2.46 20.25
C ASN A 59 -11.75 -2.57 21.25
N TYR A 60 -10.62 -1.92 20.98
CA TYR A 60 -9.48 -1.93 21.88
C TYR A 60 -9.53 -0.76 22.86
N ILE A 61 -9.13 -0.99 24.10
CA ILE A 61 -9.18 -0.02 25.20
C ILE A 61 -8.42 1.29 24.89
N TYR A 62 -7.40 1.24 24.03
CA TYR A 62 -6.61 2.40 23.62
C TYR A 62 -7.04 2.98 22.25
N SER A 63 -8.15 2.52 21.68
CA SER A 63 -8.58 2.98 20.35
C SER A 63 -8.86 4.49 20.30
N ASP A 64 -9.34 5.09 21.40
CA ASP A 64 -9.65 6.52 21.45
C ASP A 64 -8.43 7.42 21.57
N ILE A 65 -7.37 6.97 22.28
CA ILE A 65 -6.10 7.71 22.31
C ILE A 65 -5.36 7.58 20.98
N LEU A 66 -5.37 6.40 20.34
CA LEU A 66 -4.72 6.20 19.04
C LEU A 66 -5.38 7.02 17.93
N LYS A 67 -6.70 7.28 18.00
CA LYS A 67 -7.37 8.21 17.07
C LYS A 67 -6.90 9.66 17.20
N GLN A 68 -6.44 10.07 18.39
CA GLN A 68 -5.91 11.43 18.61
C GLN A 68 -4.52 11.60 18.01
N PHE A 69 -3.78 10.49 17.81
CA PHE A 69 -2.44 10.45 17.25
C PHE A 69 -2.38 9.54 16.03
N PRO A 70 -3.08 9.91 14.92
CA PRO A 70 -3.18 9.07 13.73
C PRO A 70 -1.79 8.72 13.16
N ASP A 71 -0.83 9.62 13.33
CA ASP A 71 0.54 9.49 12.82
C ASP A 71 1.29 8.27 13.40
N LEU A 72 0.98 7.86 14.63
CA LEU A 72 1.58 6.68 15.26
C LEU A 72 1.18 5.36 14.59
N THR A 73 0.08 5.37 13.83
CA THR A 73 -0.52 4.16 13.24
C THR A 73 -0.48 4.15 11.72
N ASN A 74 0.09 5.22 11.13
CA ASN A 74 0.23 5.35 9.69
C ASN A 74 1.61 4.80 9.25
N PRO A 75 1.66 3.63 8.59
CA PRO A 75 2.93 3.04 8.17
C PRO A 75 3.62 3.87 7.07
N SER A 76 2.91 4.81 6.45
CA SER A 76 3.42 5.64 5.35
C SER A 76 4.08 6.95 5.82
N ILE A 77 4.14 7.22 7.13
CA ILE A 77 4.88 8.38 7.64
C ILE A 77 6.34 8.00 7.76
N HIS A 78 7.05 8.19 6.65
CA HIS A 78 8.48 8.36 6.65
C HIS A 78 8.69 9.82 6.28
N ASN A 79 9.47 10.55 7.08
CA ASN A 79 9.87 11.96 6.89
C ASN A 79 9.15 13.00 7.75
N GLU A 80 8.98 12.75 9.05
CA GLU A 80 9.05 13.89 9.96
C GLU A 80 10.51 14.35 10.04
N ILE A 81 10.74 15.63 9.75
CA ILE A 81 12.04 16.26 9.99
C ILE A 81 12.30 16.17 11.50
N VAL A 82 13.32 15.40 11.88
CA VAL A 82 13.75 15.26 13.27
C VAL A 82 14.02 16.65 13.84
N LYS A 83 13.25 17.04 14.87
CA LYS A 83 13.29 18.40 15.45
C LYS A 83 14.50 18.66 16.36
N HIS A 84 15.33 17.65 16.60
CA HIS A 84 16.48 17.71 17.49
C HIS A 84 17.79 17.41 16.73
N ASP A 85 18.88 18.03 17.17
CA ASP A 85 20.19 17.86 16.53
C ASP A 85 20.97 16.62 17.05
N THR A 86 20.38 15.84 17.97
CA THR A 86 21.00 14.63 18.47
C THR A 86 21.13 13.60 17.36
N VAL A 87 22.37 13.24 17.03
CA VAL A 87 22.70 12.20 16.04
C VAL A 87 23.37 11.00 16.72
N HIS A 88 23.10 9.80 16.22
CA HIS A 88 23.82 8.60 16.64
C HIS A 88 25.25 8.64 16.08
N PHE A 89 26.25 8.56 16.96
CA PHE A 89 27.66 8.44 16.59
C PHE A 89 28.16 7.04 16.94
N PHE A 90 28.66 6.31 15.93
CA PHE A 90 29.33 5.03 16.13
C PHE A 90 30.84 5.26 16.17
N GLU A 91 31.45 5.06 17.34
CA GLU A 91 32.91 5.12 17.46
C GLU A 91 33.53 3.90 16.78
N THR A 92 34.26 4.12 15.69
CA THR A 92 35.00 3.08 14.98
C THR A 92 36.48 3.14 15.34
N LYS A 93 37.12 1.97 15.49
CA LYS A 93 38.56 1.83 15.73
C LYS A 93 39.22 1.16 14.54
N GLY A 94 40.39 1.66 14.13
CA GLY A 94 41.15 1.12 13.00
C GLY A 94 40.85 1.80 11.66
N GLN A 95 41.42 1.25 10.58
CA GLN A 95 41.28 1.81 9.23
C GLN A 95 39.97 1.34 8.56
N PRO A 96 39.34 2.17 7.71
CA PRO A 96 38.21 1.75 6.89
C PRO A 96 38.56 0.53 6.03
N VAL A 97 37.64 -0.42 5.94
CA VAL A 97 37.79 -1.63 5.13
C VAL A 97 36.79 -1.59 3.98
N HIS A 98 37.30 -1.74 2.76
CA HIS A 98 36.47 -1.82 1.56
C HIS A 98 36.30 -3.28 1.10
N ALA A 99 35.06 -3.66 0.76
CA ALA A 99 34.73 -4.95 0.16
C ALA A 99 34.02 -4.75 -1.18
N LYS A 100 34.44 -5.51 -2.20
CA LYS A 100 33.83 -5.44 -3.53
C LYS A 100 32.40 -6.01 -3.50
N GLY A 101 31.44 -5.24 -4.01
CA GLY A 101 30.06 -5.69 -4.17
C GLY A 101 29.97 -6.98 -5.01
N ARG A 102 29.14 -7.92 -4.56
CA ARG A 102 28.89 -9.18 -5.28
C ARG A 102 27.89 -8.95 -6.42
N ARG A 103 28.03 -9.72 -7.50
CA ARG A 103 27.09 -9.67 -8.63
C ARG A 103 25.73 -10.21 -8.18
N LEU A 104 24.67 -9.47 -8.53
CA LEU A 104 23.30 -9.92 -8.40
C LEU A 104 22.83 -10.56 -9.72
N ARG A 105 21.85 -11.46 -9.64
CA ARG A 105 21.12 -11.96 -10.82
C ARG A 105 20.32 -10.81 -11.43
N PRO A 106 20.05 -10.79 -12.75
CA PRO A 106 19.39 -9.67 -13.42
C PRO A 106 18.05 -9.25 -12.78
N GLU A 107 17.18 -10.22 -12.47
CA GLU A 107 15.88 -9.96 -11.83
C GLU A 107 16.03 -9.28 -10.46
N LEU A 108 16.93 -9.79 -9.61
CA LEU A 108 17.21 -9.21 -8.30
C LEU A 108 17.87 -7.83 -8.42
N TYR A 109 18.72 -7.64 -9.43
CA TYR A 109 19.36 -6.35 -9.69
C TYR A 109 18.32 -5.27 -9.99
N GLU A 110 17.38 -5.54 -10.89
CA GLU A 110 16.31 -4.59 -11.24
C GLU A 110 15.42 -4.25 -10.04
N GLN A 111 15.03 -5.27 -9.27
CA GLN A 111 14.21 -5.06 -8.06
C GLN A 111 14.96 -4.26 -7.00
N THR A 112 16.22 -4.62 -6.72
CA THR A 112 17.05 -3.93 -5.73
C THR A 112 17.31 -2.48 -6.14
N LYS A 113 17.52 -2.23 -7.44
CA LYS A 113 17.72 -0.88 -7.96
C LYS A 113 16.49 0.01 -7.73
N LYS A 114 15.30 -0.49 -8.05
CA LYS A 114 14.02 0.23 -7.80
C LYS A 114 13.83 0.54 -6.31
N GLU A 115 14.10 -0.44 -5.44
CA GLU A 115 13.99 -0.25 -4.00
C GLU A 115 14.97 0.82 -3.50
N LEU A 116 16.22 0.78 -3.95
CA LEU A 116 17.22 1.78 -3.57
C LEU A 116 16.85 3.19 -4.07
N GLU A 117 16.30 3.31 -5.28
CA GLU A 117 15.78 4.57 -5.81
C GLU A 117 14.63 5.10 -4.94
N TYR A 118 13.67 4.23 -4.60
CA TYR A 118 12.59 4.57 -3.67
C TYR A 118 13.12 5.04 -2.31
N MET A 119 14.09 4.35 -1.72
CA MET A 119 14.71 4.76 -0.44
C MET A 119 15.40 6.13 -0.51
N MET A 120 15.98 6.50 -1.67
CA MET A 120 16.56 7.83 -1.88
C MET A 120 15.47 8.90 -2.01
N GLU A 121 14.38 8.62 -2.73
CA GLU A 121 13.22 9.53 -2.82
C GLU A 121 12.57 9.76 -1.46
N GLN A 122 12.52 8.72 -0.64
CA GLN A 122 12.05 8.80 0.74
C GLN A 122 13.08 9.44 1.70
N GLY A 123 14.26 9.86 1.25
CA GLY A 123 15.25 10.52 2.11
C GLY A 123 15.94 9.61 3.14
N ILE A 124 15.75 8.29 3.06
CA ILE A 124 16.37 7.30 3.95
C ILE A 124 17.84 7.10 3.58
N GLY A 125 18.14 7.09 2.28
CA GLY A 125 19.48 6.90 1.74
C GLY A 125 19.99 8.12 0.98
N ARG A 126 21.31 8.29 0.92
CA ARG A 126 21.96 9.27 0.04
C ARG A 126 23.26 8.73 -0.55
N PRO A 127 23.65 9.17 -1.75
CA PRO A 127 24.99 8.92 -2.27
C PRO A 127 26.05 9.48 -1.31
N SER A 128 27.12 8.72 -1.10
CA SER A 128 28.27 9.16 -0.31
C SER A 128 29.56 8.75 -1.00
N LYS A 129 30.66 9.40 -0.61
CA LYS A 129 32.00 9.06 -1.06
C LYS A 129 32.77 8.49 0.11
N SER A 130 32.69 7.18 0.29
CA SER A 130 33.53 6.41 1.21
C SER A 130 34.55 5.62 0.39
N ASN A 131 35.81 5.64 0.83
CA ASN A 131 36.88 4.83 0.23
C ASN A 131 36.69 3.33 0.51
#